data_AF-A0AAE1CSK8-F1
#
_entry.id   AF-A0AAE1CSK8-F1
#
_cell.length_a   1.000
_cell.length_b   1.000
_cell.length_c   1.000
_cell.angle_alpha   90.00
_cell.angle_beta   90.00
_cell.angle_gamma   90.00
#
_symmetry.space_group_name_H-M   'P 1'
#
loop_
_entity.id
_entity.type
_entity.pdbx_description
1 polymer ?
#
loop_
_entity_poly.entity_id
_entity_poly.type
_entity_poly.pdbx_seq_one_letter_code
_entity_poly.pdbx_strand_id
1 'polypeptide(L)'
;MECPAKWKKQESAIIPKVGDSLECSNYRTTALISHTSNTLLYMILSRHDKKKVETRLADGQAGFREGKSTADMFCALQILIEKVDVISTKILHVKGTMSL
;
A
#
# COMPACT_ATOMS: atom_id res chain seq x y z
N MET A 1 11.95 -4.21 -31.34
CA MET A 1 10.61 -4.81 -31.19
C MET A 1 9.61 -3.68 -31.15
N GLU A 2 8.82 -3.50 -32.21
CA GLU A 2 7.84 -2.40 -32.27
C GLU A 2 6.53 -2.81 -31.58
N CYS A 3 6.03 -1.93 -30.70
CA CYS A 3 4.74 -2.09 -30.06
C CYS A 3 3.64 -1.51 -30.98
N PRO A 4 2.55 -2.25 -31.26
CA PRO A 4 1.47 -1.78 -32.12
C PRO A 4 0.93 -0.43 -31.66
N ALA A 5 0.71 0.51 -32.60
CA ALA A 5 0.27 1.88 -32.27
C ALA A 5 -1.00 1.94 -31.42
N LYS A 6 -1.92 0.98 -31.58
CA LYS A 6 -3.15 0.87 -30.78
C LYS A 6 -2.89 0.59 -29.30
N TRP A 7 -1.81 -0.12 -28.95
CA TRP A 7 -1.47 -0.45 -27.55
C TRP A 7 -0.97 0.76 -26.78
N LYS A 8 -0.48 1.79 -27.49
CA LYS A 8 -0.02 3.05 -26.93
C LYS A 8 -1.15 4.05 -26.69
N LYS A 9 -2.37 3.77 -27.16
CA LYS A 9 -3.54 4.62 -26.92
C LYS A 9 -4.12 4.33 -25.54
N GLN A 10 -4.38 5.40 -24.80
CA GLN A 10 -5.06 5.38 -23.52
C GLN A 10 -6.10 6.51 -23.49
N GLU A 11 -7.22 6.26 -22.84
CA GLU A 11 -8.26 7.27 -22.61
C GLU A 11 -8.19 7.72 -21.15
N SER A 12 -8.33 9.01 -20.86
CA SER A 12 -8.26 9.51 -19.48
C SER A 12 -9.66 9.72 -18.91
N ALA A 13 -9.98 9.04 -17.81
CA ALA A 13 -11.18 9.30 -17.03
C ALA A 13 -10.82 10.12 -15.78
N ILE A 14 -11.61 11.15 -15.49
CA ILE A 14 -11.50 11.92 -14.26
C ILE A 14 -12.46 11.29 -13.23
N ILE A 15 -11.92 10.82 -12.11
CA ILE A 15 -12.67 10.13 -11.06
C ILE A 15 -12.58 10.95 -9.77
N PRO A 16 -13.71 11.28 -9.10
CA PRO A 16 -13.68 11.94 -7.81
C PRO A 16 -13.05 11.03 -6.74
N LYS A 17 -12.24 11.61 -5.86
CA LYS A 17 -11.72 11.01 -4.63
C LYS A 17 -12.70 11.28 -3.49
N VAL A 18 -12.45 10.67 -2.35
CA VAL A 18 -13.13 11.02 -1.09
C VAL A 18 -12.74 12.45 -0.70
N GLY A 19 -13.72 13.34 -0.53
CA GLY A 19 -13.53 14.77 -0.26
C GLY A 19 -14.69 15.62 -0.78
N ASP A 20 -14.54 16.94 -0.75
CA ASP A 20 -15.48 17.88 -1.36
C ASP A 20 -15.40 17.82 -2.90
N SER A 21 -16.54 17.68 -3.57
CA SER A 21 -16.63 17.64 -5.04
C SER A 21 -16.43 19.00 -5.70
N LEU A 22 -16.50 20.09 -4.96
CA LEU A 22 -16.25 21.44 -5.50
C LEU A 22 -14.75 21.74 -5.63
N GLU A 23 -13.89 21.01 -4.93
CA GLU A 23 -12.44 21.20 -4.99
C GLU A 23 -11.81 20.35 -6.10
N CYS A 24 -11.15 21.02 -7.06
CA CYS A 24 -10.46 20.35 -8.17
C CYS A 24 -9.37 19.35 -7.71
N SER A 25 -8.71 19.61 -6.56
CA SER A 25 -7.72 18.72 -5.94
C SER A 25 -8.27 17.33 -5.57
N ASN A 26 -9.58 17.26 -5.32
CA ASN A 26 -10.27 16.03 -4.95
C ASN A 26 -10.62 15.16 -6.16
N TYR A 27 -10.15 15.50 -7.36
CA TYR A 27 -10.24 14.62 -8.52
C TYR A 27 -8.91 13.90 -8.78
N ARG A 28 -8.99 12.69 -9.34
CA ARG A 28 -7.83 11.97 -9.91
C ARG A 28 -8.07 11.64 -11.37
N THR A 29 -7.06 11.90 -12.19
CA THR A 29 -7.02 11.41 -13.57
C THR A 29 -6.55 9.96 -13.57
N THR A 30 -7.34 9.06 -14.13
CA THR A 30 -7.01 7.64 -14.29
C THR A 30 -6.94 7.32 -15.78
N ALA A 31 -5.85 6.70 -16.22
CA ALA A 31 -5.70 6.26 -17.60
C ALA A 31 -6.34 4.87 -17.79
N LEU A 32 -7.26 4.78 -18.74
CA LEU A 32 -7.86 3.55 -19.23
C LEU A 32 -6.98 3.00 -20.35
N ILE A 33 -6.37 1.86 -20.08
CA ILE A 33 -5.51 1.16 -21.03
C ILE A 33 -6.33 0.29 -21.98
N SER A 34 -5.84 0.10 -23.21
CA SER A 34 -6.48 -0.81 -24.18
C SER A 34 -6.55 -2.24 -23.63
N HIS A 35 -7.57 -3.00 -24.07
CA HIS A 35 -7.74 -4.41 -23.67
C HIS A 35 -6.48 -5.24 -23.89
N THR A 36 -5.82 -5.07 -25.03
CA THR A 36 -4.57 -5.76 -25.38
C THR A 36 -3.42 -5.41 -24.43
N SER A 37 -3.29 -4.13 -24.05
CA SER A 37 -2.27 -3.70 -23.08
C SER A 37 -2.57 -4.27 -21.69
N ASN A 38 -3.85 -4.36 -21.31
CA ASN A 38 -4.27 -4.99 -20.06
C ASN A 38 -3.92 -6.48 -20.03
N THR A 39 -4.21 -7.23 -21.10
CA THR A 39 -3.83 -8.65 -21.22
C THR A 39 -2.31 -8.85 -21.12
N LEU A 40 -1.53 -7.97 -21.76
CA LEU A 40 -0.07 -8.00 -21.65
C LEU A 40 0.38 -7.75 -20.20
N LEU A 41 -0.21 -6.76 -19.52
CA LEU A 41 0.09 -6.47 -18.12
C LEU A 41 -0.19 -7.69 -17.23
N TYR A 42 -1.34 -8.34 -17.40
CA TYR A 42 -1.66 -9.59 -16.69
C TYR A 42 -0.62 -10.69 -16.98
N MET A 43 -0.22 -10.88 -18.24
CA MET A 43 0.78 -11.86 -18.62
C MET A 43 2.14 -11.58 -17.97
N ILE A 44 2.55 -10.31 -17.88
CA ILE A 44 3.78 -9.90 -17.19
C ILE A 44 3.67 -10.19 -15.70
N LEU A 45 2.57 -9.80 -15.06
CA LEU A 45 2.34 -10.02 -13.62
C LEU A 45 2.31 -11.51 -13.27
N SER A 46 1.67 -12.35 -14.09
CA SER A 46 1.62 -13.80 -13.88
C SER A 46 2.97 -14.49 -14.07
N ARG A 47 3.85 -13.94 -14.92
CA ARG A 47 5.21 -14.45 -15.13
C ARG A 47 6.21 -13.90 -14.14
N HIS A 48 5.84 -12.84 -13.41
CA HIS A 48 6.74 -12.22 -12.45
C HIS A 48 6.97 -13.16 -11.26
N ASP A 49 8.25 -13.38 -10.93
CA ASP A 49 8.65 -14.23 -9.80
C ASP A 49 8.26 -13.56 -8.48
N LYS A 50 7.18 -14.04 -7.86
CA LYS A 50 6.68 -13.55 -6.58
C LYS A 50 7.75 -13.63 -5.49
N LYS A 51 8.59 -14.67 -5.46
CA LYS A 51 9.61 -14.85 -4.42
C LYS A 51 10.65 -13.72 -4.48
N LYS A 52 11.07 -13.33 -5.68
CA LYS A 52 11.99 -12.19 -5.86
C LYS A 52 11.37 -10.86 -5.45
N VAL A 53 10.07 -10.67 -5.68
CA VAL A 53 9.36 -9.47 -5.19
C VAL A 53 9.36 -9.45 -3.68
N GLU A 54 8.93 -10.55 -3.04
CA GLU A 54 8.84 -10.66 -1.59
C GLU A 54 10.18 -10.38 -0.89
N THR A 55 11.31 -10.83 -1.47
CA THR A 55 12.65 -10.51 -0.91
C THR A 55 13.07 -9.04 -1.06
N ARG A 56 12.43 -8.28 -1.96
CA ARG A 56 12.75 -6.86 -2.21
C ARG A 56 11.79 -5.92 -1.49
N LEU A 57 10.61 -6.40 -1.08
CA LEU A 57 9.64 -5.62 -0.33
C LEU A 57 10.15 -5.39 1.09
N ALA A 58 9.92 -4.19 1.62
CA ALA A 58 10.23 -3.90 3.02
C ALA A 58 9.30 -4.70 3.95
N ASP A 59 9.80 -5.10 5.12
CA ASP A 59 9.02 -5.87 6.09
C ASP A 59 7.76 -5.15 6.56
N GLY A 60 7.81 -3.81 6.65
CA GLY A 60 6.66 -2.97 6.99
C GLY A 60 5.66 -2.75 5.84
N GLN A 61 5.96 -3.19 4.62
CA GLN A 61 5.06 -3.02 3.48
C GLN A 61 4.02 -4.14 3.45
N ALA A 62 2.74 -3.75 3.56
CA ALA A 62 1.59 -4.65 3.47
C ALA A 62 0.65 -4.31 2.29
N GLY A 63 0.80 -3.15 1.65
CA GLY A 63 0.04 -2.80 0.45
C GLY A 63 0.46 -3.65 -0.76
N PHE A 64 -0.52 -4.14 -1.53
CA PHE A 64 -0.33 -4.98 -2.73
C PHE A 64 0.47 -6.26 -2.47
N ARG A 65 0.40 -6.80 -1.24
CA ARG A 65 1.12 -8.00 -0.81
C ARG A 65 0.13 -9.13 -0.54
N GLU A 66 0.48 -10.34 -0.97
CA GLU A 66 -0.35 -11.51 -0.78
C GLU A 66 -0.45 -11.85 0.72
N GLY A 67 -1.66 -12.15 1.20
CA GLY A 67 -1.90 -12.50 2.61
C GLY A 67 -1.72 -11.36 3.62
N LYS A 68 -1.68 -10.10 3.15
CA LYS A 68 -1.66 -8.91 4.02
C LYS A 68 -2.87 -8.03 3.73
N SER A 69 -3.63 -7.73 4.77
CA SER A 69 -4.79 -6.83 4.71
C SER A 69 -4.51 -5.52 5.46
N THR A 70 -5.33 -4.50 5.19
CA THR A 70 -5.31 -3.26 5.97
C THR A 70 -5.71 -3.50 7.44
N ALA A 71 -6.54 -4.51 7.71
CA ALA A 71 -6.92 -4.88 9.07
C ALA A 71 -5.73 -5.44 9.86
N ASP A 72 -4.87 -6.23 9.22
CA ASP A 72 -3.64 -6.74 9.86
C ASP A 72 -2.70 -5.61 10.27
N MET A 73 -2.57 -4.57 9.44
CA MET A 73 -1.81 -3.37 9.79
C MET A 73 -2.43 -2.62 10.96
N PHE A 74 -3.75 -2.48 10.98
CA PHE A 74 -4.44 -1.80 12.09
C PHE A 74 -4.25 -2.55 13.41
N CYS A 75 -4.35 -3.89 13.39
CA CYS A 75 -4.06 -4.73 14.56
C CYS A 75 -2.60 -4.59 15.01
N ALA A 76 -1.64 -4.61 14.07
CA ALA A 76 -0.23 -4.41 14.38
C ALA A 76 0.04 -3.05 15.05
N LEU A 77 -0.65 -1.98 14.60
CA LEU A 77 -0.57 -0.66 15.22
C LEU A 77 -1.15 -0.65 16.64
N GLN A 78 -2.29 -1.29 16.88
CA GLN A 78 -2.87 -1.42 18.22
C GLN A 78 -1.91 -2.13 19.18
N ILE A 79 -1.38 -3.28 18.78
CA ILE A 79 -0.41 -4.04 19.57
C ILE A 79 0.84 -3.20 19.87
N LEU A 80 1.30 -2.40 18.91
CA LEU A 80 2.46 -1.53 19.10
C LEU A 80 2.17 -0.44 20.15
N ILE A 81 1.01 0.21 20.08
CA ILE A 81 0.58 1.24 21.04
C ILE A 81 0.50 0.63 22.44
N GLU A 82 -0.19 -0.50 22.60
CA GLU A 82 -0.31 -1.20 23.89
C GLU A 82 1.05 -1.58 24.48
N LYS A 83 1.97 -2.08 23.65
CA LYS A 83 3.32 -2.41 24.09
C LYS A 83 4.09 -1.18 24.56
N VAL A 84 3.97 -0.05 23.87
CA VAL A 84 4.61 1.21 24.27
C VAL A 84 4.05 1.70 25.61
N ASP A 85 2.74 1.65 25.81
CA ASP A 85 2.11 2.06 27.07
C ASP A 85 2.55 1.18 28.25
N VAL A 86 2.63 -0.14 28.04
CA VAL A 86 3.14 -1.08 29.04
C VAL A 86 4.60 -0.80 29.39
N ILE A 87 5.44 -0.55 28.37
CA ILE A 87 6.86 -0.24 28.59
C ILE A 87 7.03 1.08 29.33
N SER A 88 6.29 2.12 28.95
CA SER A 88 6.31 3.42 29.62
C SER A 88 5.96 3.30 31.11
N THR A 89 4.89 2.57 31.42
CA THR A 89 4.46 2.31 32.80
C THR A 89 5.52 1.55 33.61
N LYS A 90 6.17 0.55 33.00
CA LYS A 90 7.26 -0.20 33.65
C LYS A 90 8.50 0.67 33.90
N ILE A 91 8.89 1.52 32.96
CA ILE A 91 10.03 2.43 33.12
C ILE A 91 9.79 3.42 34.27
N LEU A 92 8.57 3.96 34.38
CA LEU A 92 8.20 4.85 35.50
C LEU A 92 8.27 4.12 36.85
N HIS A 93 7.82 2.86 36.92
CA HIS A 93 7.88 2.07 38.14
C HIS A 93 9.32 1.76 38.58
N VAL A 94 10.21 1.44 37.63
CA VAL A 94 11.65 1.20 37.90
C VAL A 94 12.36 2.48 38.34
N LYS A 95 12.02 3.63 37.75
CA LYS A 95 12.60 4.91 38.17
C LYS A 95 12.13 5.35 39.55
N GLY A 96 10.87 5.09 39.92
CA GLY A 96 10.34 5.40 41.25
C GLY A 96 10.84 4.49 42.38
N THR A 97 11.30 3.28 42.06
CA THR A 97 11.90 2.34 43.04
C THR A 97 13.41 2.55 43.23
N MET A 98 14.10 3.19 42.27
CA MET A 98 15.52 3.54 42.37
C MET A 98 15.80 4.89 43.06
N SER A 99 14.76 5.64 43.45
CA SER A 99 14.87 6.96 44.11
C SER A 99 14.54 6.94 45.61
N LEU A 100 14.62 5.76 46.25
CA LEU A 100 14.57 5.58 47.72
C LEU A 100 15.85 4.89 48.21
#